data_AF-A0A1F5E3U9-F1
#
_entry.id   AF-A0A1F5E3U9-F1
#
_cell.length_a   1.000
_cell.length_b   1.000
_cell.length_c   1.000
_cell.angle_alpha   90.00
_cell.angle_beta   90.00
_cell.angle_gamma   90.00
#
_symmetry.space_group_name_H-M   'P 1'
#
loop_
_entity.id
_entity.type
_entity.pdbx_description
1 polymer ?
#
loop_
_entity_poly.entity_id
_entity_poly.type
_entity_poly.pdbx_seq_one_letter_code
_entity_poly.pdbx_strand_id
1 'polypeptide(L)'
;MSNLSALKAILLTSGSIIAIFLVTKNPWTGRFSLQLTLTLLLGIIIYAYISRHQEDKAARSKNLLVLCSLLTVMLIATTGWFFSPFFFCLYLLGILLAFVFSPAVSLTYSITLVLLFSFNIGEVDLTYDFLVVLSLLMIFPLSLYLRKEYLRLKLGKVSSFVVNLRQPINDTKQLAYQLNKTGAKDKEKTVERIIASSEEALRILKEFERE
;
A
#
# COMPACT_ATOMS: atom_id res chain seq x y z
N MET A 1 -11.09 -9.35 -4.89
CA MET A 1 -11.52 -7.94 -4.70
C MET A 1 -12.33 -7.55 -5.92
N SER A 2 -13.57 -7.06 -5.73
CA SER A 2 -14.48 -6.78 -6.84
C SER A 2 -13.86 -5.79 -7.85
N ASN A 3 -14.07 -6.01 -9.14
CA ASN A 3 -13.69 -5.04 -10.18
C ASN A 3 -14.27 -3.63 -9.89
N LEU A 4 -15.41 -3.58 -9.19
CA LEU A 4 -16.08 -2.34 -8.78
C LEU A 4 -15.24 -1.48 -7.82
N SER A 5 -14.55 -2.08 -6.84
CA SER A 5 -13.72 -1.31 -5.89
C SER A 5 -12.48 -0.71 -6.56
N ALA A 6 -11.90 -1.43 -7.52
CA ALA A 6 -10.78 -0.93 -8.30
C ALA A 6 -11.23 0.21 -9.22
N LEU A 7 -12.37 0.05 -9.90
CA LEU A 7 -12.93 1.09 -10.75
C LEU A 7 -13.23 2.39 -9.97
N LYS A 8 -13.83 2.28 -8.79
CA LYS A 8 -14.08 3.45 -7.91
C LYS A 8 -12.77 4.15 -7.52
N ALA A 9 -11.74 3.38 -7.17
CA ALA A 9 -10.43 3.95 -6.83
C ALA A 9 -9.80 4.66 -8.02
N ILE A 10 -9.86 4.07 -9.23
CA ILE A 10 -9.36 4.68 -10.47
C ILE A 10 -10.07 6.01 -10.74
N LEU A 11 -11.41 6.02 -10.72
CA LEU A 11 -12.20 7.23 -10.97
C LEU A 11 -11.93 8.32 -9.95
N LEU A 12 -11.79 7.94 -8.68
CA LEU A 12 -11.52 8.88 -7.59
C LEU A 12 -10.12 9.48 -7.72
N THR A 13 -9.10 8.68 -7.95
CA THR A 13 -7.72 9.18 -8.05
C THR A 13 -7.54 10.03 -9.31
N SER A 14 -7.90 9.56 -10.50
CA SER A 14 -7.74 10.35 -11.73
C SER A 14 -8.61 11.60 -11.72
N GLY A 15 -9.87 11.49 -11.30
CA GLY A 15 -10.79 12.62 -11.19
C GLY A 15 -10.28 13.69 -10.23
N SER A 16 -9.71 13.28 -9.09
CA SER A 16 -9.14 14.21 -8.11
C SER A 16 -7.92 14.97 -8.64
N ILE A 17 -7.04 14.30 -9.39
CA ILE A 17 -5.84 14.91 -9.98
C ILE A 17 -6.23 15.93 -11.07
N ILE A 18 -7.18 15.55 -11.94
CA ILE A 18 -7.72 16.44 -12.97
C ILE A 18 -8.38 17.66 -12.32
N ALA A 19 -9.17 17.46 -11.25
CA ALA A 19 -9.79 18.56 -10.53
C ALA A 19 -8.76 19.52 -9.94
N ILE A 20 -7.70 19.01 -9.29
CA ILE A 20 -6.60 19.85 -8.78
C ILE A 20 -5.93 20.62 -9.91
N PHE A 21 -5.67 19.96 -11.05
CA PHE A 21 -5.08 20.60 -12.21
C PHE A 21 -5.91 21.81 -12.70
N LEU A 22 -7.22 21.61 -12.85
CA LEU A 22 -8.14 22.68 -13.25
C LEU A 22 -8.21 23.81 -12.21
N VAL A 23 -8.24 23.46 -10.92
CA VAL A 23 -8.26 24.43 -9.82
C VAL A 23 -6.97 25.25 -9.79
N THR A 24 -5.82 24.65 -10.06
CA THR A 24 -4.53 25.35 -9.94
C THR A 24 -4.17 26.17 -11.18
N LYS A 25 -4.65 25.79 -12.37
CA LYS A 25 -4.50 26.61 -13.59
C LYS A 25 -5.47 27.80 -13.65
N ASN A 26 -6.53 27.82 -12.84
CA ASN A 26 -7.44 28.97 -12.79
C ASN A 26 -6.78 30.17 -12.06
N PRO A 27 -6.69 31.35 -12.70
CA PRO A 27 -6.00 32.52 -12.15
C PRO A 27 -6.62 33.07 -10.86
N TRP A 28 -7.92 32.81 -10.61
CA TRP A 28 -8.60 33.29 -9.41
C TRP A 28 -8.20 32.50 -8.17
N THR A 29 -8.17 31.17 -8.29
CA THR A 29 -7.79 30.23 -7.23
C THR A 29 -6.28 30.15 -7.03
N GLY A 30 -5.47 30.46 -8.05
CA GLY A 30 -4.01 30.46 -7.97
C GLY A 30 -3.45 31.33 -6.85
N ARG A 31 -4.07 32.50 -6.57
CA ARG A 31 -3.66 33.41 -5.48
C ARG A 31 -3.85 32.82 -4.09
N PHE A 32 -4.80 31.91 -3.93
CA PHE A 32 -5.13 31.27 -2.65
C PHE A 32 -4.61 29.82 -2.57
N SER A 33 -3.77 29.42 -3.51
CA SER A 33 -3.33 28.04 -3.66
C SER A 33 -2.62 27.52 -2.41
N LEU A 34 -1.75 28.32 -1.79
CA LEU A 34 -1.04 27.95 -0.56
C LEU A 34 -2.01 27.81 0.64
N GLN A 35 -2.98 28.71 0.77
CA GLN A 35 -4.01 28.65 1.81
C GLN A 35 -4.90 27.41 1.63
N LEU A 36 -5.22 27.03 0.39
CA LEU A 36 -5.95 25.80 0.08
C LEU A 36 -5.16 24.56 0.46
N THR A 37 -3.86 24.50 0.14
CA THR A 37 -2.97 23.39 0.54
C THR A 37 -2.90 23.25 2.06
N LEU A 38 -2.77 24.37 2.78
CA LEU A 38 -2.73 24.37 4.25
C LEU A 38 -4.07 23.92 4.85
N THR A 39 -5.19 24.41 4.30
CA THR A 39 -6.53 24.02 4.73
C THR A 39 -6.76 22.52 4.52
N LEU A 40 -6.30 21.99 3.38
CA LEU A 40 -6.36 20.56 3.09
C LEU A 40 -5.51 19.75 4.07
N LEU A 41 -4.28 20.20 4.37
CA LEU A 41 -3.42 19.55 5.37
C LEU A 41 -4.10 19.49 6.74
N LEU A 42 -4.66 20.62 7.20
CA LEU A 42 -5.42 20.67 8.46
C LEU A 42 -6.62 19.73 8.44
N GLY A 43 -7.38 19.71 7.34
CA GLY A 43 -8.50 18.80 7.14
C GLY A 43 -8.08 17.33 7.24
N ILE A 44 -6.92 16.97 6.69
CA ILE A 44 -6.36 15.62 6.79
C ILE A 44 -5.97 15.27 8.22
N ILE A 45 -5.34 16.18 8.95
CA ILE A 45 -4.98 15.97 10.37
C ILE A 45 -6.23 15.77 11.21
N ILE A 46 -7.25 16.61 11.02
CA ILE A 46 -8.54 16.50 11.72
C ILE A 46 -9.23 15.17 11.37
N TYR A 47 -9.30 14.83 10.08
CA TYR A 47 -9.88 13.56 9.63
C TYR A 47 -9.12 12.36 10.21
N ALA A 48 -7.79 12.38 10.20
CA ALA A 48 -6.95 11.33 10.77
C ALA A 48 -7.16 11.19 12.27
N TYR A 49 -7.33 12.30 12.99
CA TYR A 49 -7.62 12.33 14.42
C TYR A 49 -9.00 11.75 14.73
N ILE A 50 -10.06 12.21 14.06
CA ILE A 50 -11.44 11.73 14.28
C ILE A 50 -11.56 10.24 13.92
N SER A 51 -10.96 9.84 12.79
CA SER A 51 -11.05 8.46 12.30
C SER A 51 -10.22 7.47 13.14
N ARG A 52 -9.51 7.91 14.18
CA ARG A 52 -8.72 7.01 15.04
C ARG A 52 -9.55 5.97 15.79
N HIS A 53 -10.84 6.24 15.96
CA HIS A 53 -11.77 5.36 16.66
C HIS A 53 -12.55 4.41 15.73
N GLN A 54 -12.26 4.40 14.43
CA GLN A 54 -12.97 3.56 13.48
C GLN A 54 -12.43 2.11 13.51
N GLU A 55 -13.31 1.12 13.61
CA GLU A 55 -12.94 -0.30 13.72
C GLU A 55 -12.30 -0.85 12.43
N ASP A 56 -12.73 -0.38 11.26
CA ASP A 56 -12.18 -0.81 9.98
C ASP A 56 -10.87 -0.07 9.64
N LYS A 57 -9.77 -0.59 10.19
CA LYS A 57 -8.40 -0.11 9.93
C LYS A 57 -8.04 -0.10 8.44
N ALA A 58 -8.61 -1.01 7.64
CA ALA A 58 -8.27 -1.16 6.21
C ALA A 58 -9.00 -0.13 5.34
N ALA A 59 -10.26 0.19 5.64
CA ALA A 59 -10.96 1.29 4.98
C ALA A 59 -10.33 2.65 5.32
N ARG A 60 -9.97 2.85 6.59
CA ARG A 60 -9.32 4.08 7.06
C ARG A 60 -8.00 4.34 6.34
N SER A 61 -7.12 3.35 6.24
CA SER A 61 -5.82 3.50 5.58
C SER A 61 -5.95 3.86 4.11
N LYS A 62 -6.92 3.26 3.39
CA LYS A 62 -7.22 3.59 1.99
C LYS A 62 -7.71 5.03 1.83
N ASN A 63 -8.64 5.48 2.66
CA ASN A 63 -9.17 6.84 2.58
C ASN A 63 -8.10 7.89 2.90
N LEU A 64 -7.30 7.65 3.95
CA LEU A 64 -6.15 8.51 4.28
C LEU A 64 -5.18 8.62 3.11
N LEU A 65 -4.92 7.50 2.42
CA LEU A 65 -4.00 7.48 1.28
C LEU A 65 -4.53 8.28 0.10
N VAL A 66 -5.84 8.24 -0.18
CA VAL A 66 -6.46 9.11 -1.19
C VAL A 66 -6.32 10.57 -0.80
N LEU A 67 -6.58 10.94 0.46
CA LEU A 67 -6.44 12.31 0.91
C LEU A 67 -4.97 12.78 0.86
N CYS A 68 -4.03 11.94 1.24
CA CYS A 68 -2.60 12.22 1.09
C CYS A 68 -2.22 12.39 -0.38
N SER A 69 -2.79 11.58 -1.29
CA SER A 69 -2.56 11.72 -2.73
C SER A 69 -3.03 13.08 -3.25
N LEU A 70 -4.20 13.54 -2.79
CA LEU A 70 -4.76 14.86 -3.10
C LEU A 70 -3.81 15.96 -2.62
N LEU A 71 -3.34 15.85 -1.37
CA LEU A 71 -2.43 16.82 -0.78
C LEU A 71 -1.09 16.88 -1.51
N THR A 72 -0.50 15.73 -1.85
CA THR A 72 0.78 15.68 -2.57
C THR A 72 0.68 16.35 -3.94
N VAL A 73 -0.38 16.04 -4.69
CA VAL A 73 -0.59 16.63 -6.03
C VAL A 73 -0.85 18.13 -5.91
N MET A 74 -1.65 18.56 -4.94
CA MET A 74 -1.90 19.98 -4.67
C MET A 74 -0.60 20.70 -4.29
N LEU A 75 0.18 20.15 -3.38
CA LEU A 75 1.46 20.71 -2.93
C LEU A 75 2.42 20.92 -4.11
N ILE A 76 2.56 19.91 -4.98
CA ILE A 76 3.42 19.98 -6.16
C ILE A 76 2.92 21.02 -7.15
N ALA A 77 1.60 21.06 -7.39
CA ALA A 77 1.00 22.06 -8.25
C ALA A 77 1.25 23.49 -7.73
N THR A 78 1.10 23.72 -6.41
CA THR A 78 1.33 25.05 -5.81
C THR A 78 2.79 25.48 -5.78
N THR A 79 3.73 24.53 -5.86
CA THR A 79 5.18 24.80 -5.82
C THR A 79 5.81 24.86 -7.22
N GLY A 80 5.01 24.93 -8.28
CA GLY A 80 5.49 25.14 -9.65
C GLY A 80 5.57 23.86 -10.51
N TRP A 81 4.74 22.85 -10.22
CA TRP A 81 4.58 21.65 -11.05
C TRP A 81 5.91 20.94 -11.36
N PHE A 82 6.44 21.10 -12.58
CA PHE A 82 7.67 20.45 -13.06
C PHE A 82 8.92 20.81 -12.24
N PHE A 83 9.00 22.05 -11.74
CA PHE A 83 10.16 22.55 -10.98
C PHE A 83 9.99 22.37 -9.47
N SER A 84 8.92 21.69 -9.06
CA SER A 84 8.67 21.45 -7.65
C SER A 84 9.80 20.58 -7.05
N PRO A 85 10.42 20.99 -5.93
CA PRO A 85 11.38 20.14 -5.23
C PRO A 85 10.72 18.85 -4.69
N PHE A 86 9.39 18.83 -4.60
CA PHE A 86 8.60 17.67 -4.16
C PHE A 86 8.15 16.78 -5.31
N PHE A 87 8.61 17.02 -6.55
CA PHE A 87 8.20 16.23 -7.72
C PHE A 87 8.45 14.72 -7.54
N PHE A 88 9.53 14.34 -6.85
CA PHE A 88 9.83 12.94 -6.52
C PHE A 88 8.71 12.24 -5.72
N CYS A 89 7.89 13.00 -4.98
CA CYS A 89 6.76 12.45 -4.23
C CYS A 89 5.69 11.85 -5.15
N LEU A 90 5.55 12.30 -6.40
CA LEU A 90 4.62 11.68 -7.36
C LEU A 90 5.02 10.24 -7.69
N TYR A 91 6.31 9.95 -7.74
CA TYR A 91 6.82 8.60 -8.00
C TYR A 91 6.54 7.69 -6.82
N LEU A 92 6.87 8.15 -5.61
CA LEU A 92 6.58 7.43 -4.37
C LEU A 92 5.09 7.17 -4.23
N LEU A 93 4.26 8.18 -4.54
CA LEU A 93 2.81 8.06 -4.50
C LEU A 93 2.28 7.03 -5.51
N GLY A 94 2.79 7.01 -6.73
CA GLY A 94 2.42 6.01 -7.73
C GLY A 94 2.75 4.58 -7.26
N ILE A 95 3.96 4.39 -6.71
CA ILE A 95 4.36 3.11 -6.11
C ILE A 95 3.42 2.74 -4.97
N LEU A 96 3.17 3.65 -4.02
CA LEU A 96 2.30 3.44 -2.87
C LEU A 96 0.85 3.06 -3.31
N LEU A 97 0.32 3.71 -4.35
CA LEU A 97 -0.98 3.39 -4.94
C LEU A 97 -1.00 1.97 -5.53
N ALA A 98 0.08 1.54 -6.20
CA ALA A 98 0.20 0.18 -6.72
C ALA A 98 0.17 -0.87 -5.60
N PHE A 99 0.77 -0.57 -4.44
CA PHE A 99 0.80 -1.44 -3.27
C PHE A 99 -0.56 -1.55 -2.57
N VAL A 100 -1.21 -0.42 -2.31
CA VAL A 100 -2.42 -0.38 -1.48
C VAL A 100 -3.69 -0.74 -2.24
N PHE A 101 -3.79 -0.37 -3.53
CA PHE A 101 -4.98 -0.63 -4.33
C PHE A 101 -4.76 -1.76 -5.35
N SER A 102 -4.29 -1.41 -6.54
CA SER A 102 -4.05 -2.35 -7.64
C SER A 102 -3.03 -1.75 -8.60
N PRO A 103 -2.34 -2.57 -9.41
CA PRO A 103 -1.40 -2.04 -10.40
C PRO A 103 -2.10 -1.19 -11.45
N ALA A 104 -3.37 -1.47 -11.74
CA ALA A 104 -4.19 -0.68 -12.64
C ALA A 104 -4.38 0.76 -12.14
N VAL A 105 -4.56 0.98 -10.83
CA VAL A 105 -4.67 2.34 -10.26
C VAL A 105 -3.36 3.13 -10.47
N SER A 106 -2.21 2.50 -10.26
CA SER A 106 -0.91 3.14 -10.51
C SER A 106 -0.65 3.42 -11.98
N LEU A 107 -1.09 2.53 -12.88
CA LEU A 107 -0.99 2.74 -14.32
C LEU A 107 -1.84 3.95 -14.74
N THR A 108 -3.12 3.98 -14.33
CA THR A 108 -4.00 5.11 -14.65
C THR A 108 -3.49 6.41 -14.04
N TYR A 109 -2.94 6.37 -12.82
CA TYR A 109 -2.28 7.51 -12.20
C TYR A 109 -1.10 8.02 -13.05
N SER A 110 -0.18 7.15 -13.45
CA SER A 110 0.97 7.51 -14.29
C SER A 110 0.53 8.09 -15.65
N ILE A 111 -0.45 7.46 -16.33
CA ILE A 111 -1.01 7.96 -17.58
C ILE A 111 -1.68 9.33 -17.40
N THR A 112 -2.46 9.51 -16.32
CA THR A 112 -3.12 10.79 -16.02
C THR A 112 -2.10 11.89 -15.79
N LEU A 113 -1.03 11.61 -15.05
CA LEU A 113 0.06 12.57 -14.86
C LEU A 113 0.75 12.89 -16.19
N VAL A 114 1.17 11.89 -16.95
CA VAL A 114 1.81 12.08 -18.27
C VAL A 114 0.92 12.97 -19.17
N LEU A 115 -0.38 12.71 -19.22
CA LEU A 115 -1.32 13.50 -19.99
C LEU A 115 -1.40 14.96 -19.51
N LEU A 116 -1.53 15.18 -18.20
CA LEU A 116 -1.65 16.53 -17.63
C LEU A 116 -0.35 17.34 -17.76
N PHE A 117 0.79 16.71 -17.53
CA PHE A 117 2.10 17.34 -17.71
C PHE A 117 2.40 17.63 -19.19
N SER A 118 1.87 16.82 -20.12
CA SER A 118 2.04 17.07 -21.56
C SER A 118 1.45 18.42 -22.01
N PHE A 119 0.42 18.94 -21.32
CA PHE A 119 -0.12 20.28 -21.60
C PHE A 119 0.78 21.43 -21.16
N ASN A 120 1.83 21.16 -20.39
CA ASN A 120 2.75 22.17 -19.85
C ASN A 120 4.13 22.09 -20.51
N ILE A 121 4.30 21.27 -21.56
CA ILE A 121 5.56 21.15 -22.29
C ILE A 121 5.84 22.45 -23.05
N GLY A 122 7.06 22.95 -22.92
CA GLY A 122 7.54 24.13 -23.65
C GLY A 122 7.39 25.45 -22.89
N GLU A 123 6.97 25.42 -21.62
CA GLU A 123 6.98 26.62 -20.76
C GLU A 123 8.42 27.04 -20.38
N VAL A 124 9.37 26.10 -20.33
CA VAL A 124 10.77 26.39 -19.92
C VAL A 124 11.82 25.79 -20.86
N ASP A 125 12.00 24.47 -20.86
CA ASP A 125 12.96 23.77 -21.72
C ASP A 125 12.36 22.43 -22.19
N LEU A 126 12.20 22.31 -23.50
CA LEU A 126 11.60 21.14 -24.14
C LEU A 126 12.32 19.84 -23.77
N THR A 127 13.66 19.86 -23.70
CA THR A 127 14.47 18.66 -23.41
C THR A 127 14.24 18.18 -21.98
N TYR A 128 14.20 19.12 -21.03
CA TYR A 128 13.93 18.81 -19.63
C TYR A 128 12.51 18.27 -19.44
N ASP A 129 11.52 18.92 -20.05
CA ASP A 129 10.11 18.53 -19.94
C ASP A 129 9.89 17.10 -20.48
N PHE A 130 10.49 16.77 -21.63
CA PHE A 130 10.44 15.41 -22.19
C PHE A 130 11.07 14.37 -21.27
N LEU A 131 12.22 14.69 -20.66
CA LEU A 131 12.90 13.78 -19.73
C LEU A 131 12.01 13.50 -18.51
N VAL A 132 11.35 14.53 -17.97
CA VAL A 132 10.47 14.40 -16.81
C VAL A 132 9.20 13.60 -17.13
N VAL A 133 8.59 13.82 -18.28
CA VAL A 133 7.42 13.02 -18.72
C VAL A 133 7.81 11.56 -18.92
N LEU A 134 8.98 11.31 -19.52
CA LEU A 134 9.50 9.95 -19.72
C LEU A 134 9.79 9.26 -18.38
N SER A 135 10.33 9.98 -17.38
CA SER A 135 10.57 9.40 -16.06
C SER A 135 9.28 9.08 -15.31
N LEU A 136 8.19 9.85 -15.50
CA LEU A 136 6.87 9.50 -14.94
C LEU A 136 6.32 8.18 -15.49
N LEU A 137 6.64 7.83 -16.74
CA LEU A 137 6.28 6.54 -17.33
C LEU A 137 6.96 5.36 -16.60
N MET A 138 8.17 5.58 -16.07
CA MET A 138 8.94 4.56 -15.32
C MET A 138 8.34 4.22 -13.96
N ILE A 139 7.40 5.01 -13.44
CA ILE A 139 6.68 4.70 -12.20
C ILE A 139 5.98 3.34 -12.31
N PHE A 140 5.35 3.07 -13.46
CA PHE A 140 4.60 1.84 -13.65
C PHE A 140 5.45 0.56 -13.60
N PRO A 141 6.48 0.37 -14.44
CA PRO A 141 7.31 -0.84 -14.40
C PRO A 141 8.01 -1.00 -13.04
N LEU A 142 8.47 0.10 -12.44
CA LEU A 142 9.09 0.07 -11.12
C LEU A 142 8.11 -0.39 -10.03
N SER A 143 6.88 0.14 -10.04
CA SER A 143 5.84 -0.26 -9.09
C SER A 143 5.43 -1.73 -9.24
N LEU A 144 5.38 -2.25 -10.46
CA LEU A 144 5.10 -3.66 -10.74
C LEU A 144 6.20 -4.57 -10.19
N TYR A 145 7.46 -4.20 -10.46
CA TYR A 145 8.62 -4.95 -9.99
C TYR A 145 8.64 -5.00 -8.45
N LEU A 146 8.55 -3.85 -7.79
CA LEU A 146 8.56 -3.76 -6.33
C LEU A 146 7.40 -4.52 -5.69
N ARG A 147 6.19 -4.39 -6.25
CA ARG A 147 5.02 -5.13 -5.75
C ARG A 147 5.19 -6.64 -5.88
N LYS A 148 5.75 -7.11 -7.00
CA LYS A 148 6.00 -8.55 -7.22
C LYS A 148 6.98 -9.09 -6.19
N GLU A 149 8.07 -8.37 -5.94
CA GLU A 149 9.08 -8.80 -4.98
C GLU A 149 8.54 -8.78 -3.54
N TYR A 150 7.78 -7.76 -3.17
CA TYR A 150 7.10 -7.72 -1.87
C TYR A 150 6.13 -8.90 -1.69
N LEU A 151 5.32 -9.22 -2.69
CA LEU A 151 4.42 -10.37 -2.63
C LEU A 151 5.19 -11.69 -2.52
N ARG A 152 6.33 -11.81 -3.21
CA ARG A 152 7.22 -12.96 -3.11
C ARG A 152 7.78 -13.12 -1.71
N LEU A 153 8.27 -12.04 -1.09
CA LEU A 153 8.77 -12.04 0.28
C LEU A 153 7.67 -12.41 1.28
N LYS A 154 6.47 -11.86 1.12
CA LYS A 154 5.32 -12.17 1.97
C LYS A 154 4.89 -13.64 1.85
N LEU A 155 4.87 -14.18 0.64
CA LEU A 155 4.58 -15.60 0.40
C LEU A 155 5.66 -16.51 0.96
N GLY A 156 6.93 -16.12 0.84
CA GLY A 156 8.07 -16.83 1.44
C GLY A 156 7.92 -16.98 2.96
N LYS A 157 7.55 -15.91 3.66
CA LYS A 157 7.28 -15.93 5.12
C LYS A 157 6.16 -16.88 5.51
N VAL A 158 5.04 -16.84 4.77
CA VAL A 158 3.91 -17.75 5.02
C VAL A 158 4.31 -19.21 4.76
N SER A 159 5.08 -19.46 3.70
CA SER A 159 5.58 -20.79 3.38
C SER A 159 6.49 -21.34 4.47
N SER A 160 7.47 -20.55 4.95
CA SER A 160 8.35 -20.97 6.06
C SER A 160 7.56 -21.23 7.34
N PHE A 161 6.57 -20.40 7.63
CA PHE A 161 5.66 -20.59 8.76
C PHE A 161 4.89 -21.92 8.66
N VAL A 162 4.32 -22.24 7.49
CA VAL A 162 3.60 -23.51 7.26
C VAL A 162 4.54 -24.71 7.38
N VAL A 163 5.76 -24.62 6.86
CA VAL A 163 6.77 -25.69 6.98
C VAL A 163 7.13 -25.93 8.45
N ASN A 164 7.35 -24.88 9.23
CA ASN A 164 7.68 -24.98 10.66
C ASN A 164 6.53 -25.58 11.48
N LEU A 165 5.27 -25.29 11.14
CA LEU A 165 4.11 -25.92 11.79
C LEU A 165 3.90 -27.39 11.42
N ARG A 166 4.37 -27.81 10.24
CA ARG A 166 4.15 -29.17 9.75
C ARG A 166 4.79 -30.23 10.64
N GLN A 167 5.98 -29.94 11.19
CA GLN A 167 6.71 -30.86 12.07
C GLN A 167 5.95 -31.17 13.37
N PRO A 168 5.63 -30.19 14.26
CA PRO A 168 4.95 -30.47 15.52
C PRO A 168 3.55 -31.06 15.32
N ILE A 169 2.83 -30.66 14.28
CA ILE A 169 1.52 -31.27 13.96
C ILE A 169 1.67 -32.74 13.57
N ASN A 170 2.69 -33.09 12.79
CA ASN A 170 2.93 -34.47 12.39
C ASN A 170 3.40 -35.32 13.58
N ASP A 171 4.27 -34.78 14.43
CA ASP A 171 4.74 -35.45 15.65
C ASP A 171 3.57 -35.71 16.61
N THR A 172 2.70 -34.70 16.81
CA THR A 172 1.48 -34.84 17.60
C THR A 172 0.57 -35.95 17.07
N LYS A 173 0.38 -36.04 15.74
CA LYS A 173 -0.41 -37.12 15.12
C LYS A 173 0.21 -38.49 15.34
N GLN A 174 1.53 -38.62 15.17
CA GLN A 174 2.24 -39.87 15.36
C GLN A 174 2.19 -40.33 16.82
N LEU A 175 2.42 -39.41 17.76
CA LEU A 175 2.34 -39.70 19.19
C LEU A 175 0.91 -40.05 19.63
N ALA A 176 -0.09 -39.33 19.13
CA ALA A 176 -1.50 -39.65 19.40
C ALA A 176 -1.90 -41.04 18.88
N TYR A 177 -1.37 -41.44 17.71
CA TYR A 177 -1.58 -42.78 17.17
C TYR A 177 -0.90 -43.86 18.05
N GLN A 178 0.30 -43.58 18.57
CA GLN A 178 1.04 -44.49 19.45
C GLN A 178 0.39 -44.62 20.84
N LEU A 179 -0.26 -43.57 21.33
CA LEU A 179 -0.93 -43.54 22.64
C LEU A 179 -1.99 -44.65 22.79
N ASN A 180 -2.67 -45.01 21.71
CA ASN A 180 -3.67 -46.08 21.70
C ASN A 180 -3.06 -47.50 21.72
N LYS A 181 -1.76 -47.65 21.43
CA LYS A 181 -1.08 -48.96 21.33
C LYS A 181 -0.15 -49.28 22.51
N THR A 182 0.13 -48.30 23.37
CA THR A 182 1.14 -48.42 24.45
C THR A 182 0.52 -48.78 25.80
N GLY A 183 1.30 -49.44 26.67
CA GLY A 183 0.91 -49.80 28.04
C GLY A 183 0.81 -48.58 28.96
N ALA A 184 0.13 -48.73 30.11
CA ALA A 184 -0.22 -47.61 31.01
C ALA A 184 0.96 -46.69 31.40
N LYS A 185 2.15 -47.26 31.62
CA LYS A 185 3.36 -46.51 32.00
C LYS A 185 3.96 -45.68 30.84
N ASP A 186 3.82 -46.13 29.60
CA ASP A 186 4.34 -45.42 28.42
C ASP A 186 3.36 -44.36 27.88
N LYS A 187 2.08 -44.44 28.30
CA LYS A 187 1.06 -43.46 27.93
C LYS A 187 1.36 -42.08 28.51
N GLU A 188 1.74 -42.00 29.78
CA GLU A 188 2.03 -40.72 30.45
C GLU A 188 3.15 -39.96 29.74
N LYS A 189 4.27 -40.64 29.45
CA LYS A 189 5.39 -40.08 28.68
C LYS A 189 4.99 -39.66 27.26
N THR A 190 4.06 -40.38 26.63
CA THR A 190 3.56 -40.04 25.29
C THR A 190 2.67 -38.79 25.33
N VAL A 191 1.86 -38.63 26.38
CA VAL A 191 1.04 -37.44 26.61
C VAL A 191 1.91 -36.21 26.85
N GLU A 192 2.95 -36.30 27.68
CA GLU A 192 3.89 -35.18 27.89
C GLU A 192 4.53 -34.71 26.57
N ARG A 193 4.93 -35.63 25.69
CA ARG A 193 5.49 -35.30 24.38
C ARG A 193 4.47 -34.63 23.45
N ILE A 194 3.20 -35.06 23.51
CA ILE A 194 2.09 -34.41 22.77
C ILE A 194 1.89 -32.98 23.26
N ILE A 195 1.89 -32.77 24.57
CA ILE A 195 1.75 -31.44 25.17
C ILE A 195 2.90 -30.55 24.72
N ALA A 196 4.15 -31.01 24.85
CA ALA A 196 5.33 -30.25 24.42
C ALA A 196 5.29 -29.89 22.92
N SER A 197 4.89 -30.83 22.06
CA SER A 197 4.76 -30.57 20.61
C SER A 197 3.62 -29.58 20.29
N SER A 198 2.52 -29.65 21.04
CA SER A 198 1.40 -28.72 20.91
C SER A 198 1.74 -27.30 21.40
N GLU A 199 2.49 -27.20 22.50
CA GLU A 199 3.02 -25.93 23.02
C GLU A 199 3.98 -25.28 22.03
N GLU A 200 4.82 -26.06 21.37
CA GLU A 200 5.72 -25.56 20.33
C GLU A 200 4.96 -25.02 19.12
N ALA A 201 3.94 -25.74 18.64
CA ALA A 201 3.06 -25.24 17.58
C ALA A 201 2.35 -23.93 17.99
N LEU A 202 1.88 -23.84 19.24
CA LEU A 202 1.25 -22.65 19.78
C LEU A 202 2.22 -21.47 19.89
N ARG A 203 3.49 -21.72 20.25
CA ARG A 203 4.55 -20.72 20.29
C ARG A 203 4.80 -20.14 18.90
N ILE A 204 4.95 -21.00 17.89
CA ILE A 204 5.14 -20.60 16.49
C ILE A 204 3.94 -19.76 15.99
N LEU A 205 2.71 -20.14 16.35
CA LEU A 205 1.50 -19.37 16.03
C LEU A 205 1.51 -17.97 16.66
N LYS A 206 1.86 -17.87 17.95
CA LYS A 206 1.92 -16.58 18.66
C LYS A 206 3.04 -15.68 18.14
N GLU A 207 4.17 -16.24 17.73
CA GLU A 207 5.25 -15.47 17.10
C GLU A 207 4.80 -14.91 15.75
N PHE A 208 4.11 -15.71 14.93
CA PHE A 208 3.58 -15.25 13.64
C PHE A 208 2.48 -14.20 13.77
N GLU A 209 1.62 -14.27 14.78
CA GLU A 209 0.55 -13.28 15.01
C GLU A 209 1.10 -11.91 15.47
N ARG A 210 2.28 -11.87 16.08
CA ARG A 210 2.91 -10.62 16.54
C ARG A 210 3.65 -9.86 15.43
N GLU A 211 4.00 -10.52 14.32
CA GLU A 211 4.62 -9.90 13.14
C GLU A 211 3.62 -9.21 12.21
#